data_AF-A0A7W0YKT5-F1
#
_entry.id   AF-A0A7W0YKT5-F1
#
_cell.length_a   1.000
_cell.length_b   1.000
_cell.length_c   1.000
_cell.angle_alpha   90.00
_cell.angle_beta   90.00
_cell.angle_gamma   90.00
#
_symmetry.space_group_name_H-M   'P 1'
#
loop_
_entity.id
_entity.type
_entity.pdbx_description
1 polymer ?
#
loop_
_entity_poly.entity_id
_entity_poly.type
_entity_poly.pdbx_seq_one_letter_code
_entity_poly.pdbx_strand_id
1 'polypeptide(L)'
;MISRLGVTLAMLLLVSCRGYDYYPRVSDGDGLVPGDQFARYGGEQAQAVAIGRSLAQTREEGVEAAVTYARSLPGVVDVVADSAGNWLTLSFQSGWRTAVTPLADGEIAADTPNLPKASPPPAR
;
A
#
# COMPACT_ATOMS: atom_id res chain seq x y z
N MET A 1 -3.18 25.69 -42.41
CA MET A 1 -2.74 26.22 -41.09
C MET A 1 -3.46 25.57 -39.89
N ILE A 2 -4.51 24.75 -40.09
CA ILE A 2 -5.20 23.98 -39.01
C ILE A 2 -4.35 22.81 -38.47
N SER A 3 -3.53 22.18 -39.32
CA SER A 3 -2.69 21.04 -38.94
C SER A 3 -1.62 21.36 -37.89
N ARG A 4 -1.10 22.59 -37.86
CA ARG A 4 -0.09 23.01 -36.86
C ARG A 4 -0.70 23.23 -35.48
N LEU A 5 -1.94 23.75 -35.39
CA LEU A 5 -2.63 23.92 -34.09
C LEU A 5 -2.95 22.58 -33.43
N GLY A 6 -3.34 21.57 -34.22
CA GLY A 6 -3.65 20.24 -33.70
C GLY A 6 -2.44 19.54 -33.07
N VAL A 7 -1.26 19.69 -33.68
CA VAL A 7 0.00 19.12 -33.16
C VAL A 7 0.41 19.82 -31.86
N THR A 8 0.28 21.15 -31.77
CA THR A 8 0.62 21.89 -30.54
C THR A 8 -0.32 21.52 -29.38
N LEU A 9 -1.62 21.35 -29.66
CA LEU A 9 -2.61 20.95 -28.65
C LEU A 9 -2.40 19.50 -28.18
N ALA A 10 -2.02 18.59 -29.08
CA ALA A 10 -1.68 17.21 -28.76
C ALA A 10 -0.42 17.12 -27.88
N MET A 11 0.60 17.96 -28.12
CA MET A 11 1.80 17.99 -27.27
C MET A 11 1.53 18.55 -25.87
N LEU A 12 0.60 19.49 -25.70
CA LEU A 12 0.20 20.00 -24.38
C LEU A 12 -0.50 18.95 -23.51
N LEU A 13 -1.20 17.99 -24.13
CA LEU A 13 -1.86 16.89 -23.40
C LEU A 13 -0.87 15.86 -22.85
N LEU A 14 0.29 15.66 -23.50
CA LEU A 14 1.33 14.73 -23.04
C LEU A 14 2.07 15.22 -21.79
N VAL A 15 2.11 16.53 -21.54
CA VAL A 15 2.68 17.11 -20.30
C VAL A 15 1.72 16.93 -19.10
N SER A 16 0.46 16.53 -19.35
CA SER A 16 -0.48 16.17 -18.28
C SER A 16 -0.28 14.75 -17.74
N CYS A 17 0.61 13.96 -18.35
CA CYS A 17 1.20 12.79 -17.69
C CYS A 17 2.11 13.29 -16.57
N ARG A 18 1.49 13.64 -15.43
CA ARG A 18 2.16 14.00 -14.19
C ARG A 18 3.21 12.92 -13.92
N GLY A 19 4.48 13.29 -13.92
CA GLY A 19 5.54 12.44 -13.41
C GLY A 19 5.16 12.10 -11.98
N TYR A 20 4.65 10.89 -11.77
CA TYR A 20 4.49 10.36 -10.43
C TYR A 20 5.90 10.02 -9.99
N ASP A 21 6.56 10.99 -9.36
CA ASP A 21 7.75 10.71 -8.56
C ASP A 21 7.27 9.86 -7.38
N TYR A 22 7.23 8.55 -7.60
CA TYR A 22 6.96 7.57 -6.58
C TYR A 22 8.21 7.46 -5.72
N TYR A 23 8.21 8.16 -4.60
CA TYR A 23 9.21 7.95 -3.57
C TYR A 23 8.87 6.64 -2.85
N PRO A 24 9.80 5.68 -2.76
CA PRO A 24 9.59 4.49 -1.95
C PRO A 24 9.22 4.96 -0.54
N ARG A 25 8.04 4.50 -0.08
CA ARG A 25 7.61 4.78 1.29
C ARG A 25 8.60 4.10 2.22
N VAL A 26 8.76 4.73 3.38
CA VAL A 26 9.76 4.58 4.46
C VAL A 26 10.01 3.13 4.96
N SER A 27 9.40 2.11 4.37
CA SER A 27 9.38 0.73 4.86
C SER A 27 9.46 -0.33 3.75
N ASP A 28 10.08 -0.09 2.60
CA ASP A 28 10.51 -1.21 1.74
C ASP A 28 11.74 -1.91 2.35
N GLY A 29 12.13 -3.07 1.82
CA GLY A 29 13.21 -3.89 2.38
C GLY A 29 14.58 -3.19 2.45
N ASP A 30 14.77 -2.09 1.70
CA ASP A 30 15.95 -1.21 1.70
C ASP A 30 15.64 0.21 2.27
N GLY A 31 14.49 0.37 2.92
CA GLY A 31 13.93 1.65 3.34
C GLY A 31 14.69 2.32 4.49
N LEU A 32 14.52 3.64 4.62
CA LEU A 32 15.22 4.47 5.62
C LEU A 32 14.90 4.10 7.08
N VAL A 33 13.84 3.32 7.35
CA VAL A 33 13.46 2.84 8.69
C VAL A 33 13.00 1.37 8.62
N PRO A 34 13.56 0.47 9.45
CA PRO A 34 13.11 -0.92 9.56
C PRO A 34 11.60 -1.04 9.85
N GLY A 35 10.94 -2.04 9.27
CA GLY A 35 9.50 -2.26 9.42
C GLY A 35 9.04 -2.32 10.89
N ASP A 36 9.75 -3.08 11.72
CA ASP A 36 9.50 -3.16 13.16
C ASP A 36 9.66 -1.82 13.89
N GLN A 37 10.61 -0.99 13.46
CA GLN A 37 10.78 0.35 14.04
C GLN A 37 9.62 1.26 13.64
N PHE A 38 9.16 1.18 12.40
CA PHE A 38 8.00 1.94 11.94
C PHE A 38 6.69 1.49 12.62
N ALA A 39 6.50 0.18 12.80
CA ALA A 39 5.32 -0.41 13.46
C ALA A 39 5.13 0.09 14.91
N ARG A 40 6.22 0.45 15.60
CA ARG A 40 6.17 0.97 16.97
C ARG A 40 5.61 2.39 17.09
N TYR A 41 5.48 3.13 15.98
CA TYR A 41 4.93 4.49 16.03
C TYR A 41 3.42 4.54 16.28
N GLY A 42 2.69 3.44 16.03
CA GLY A 42 1.26 3.37 16.31
C GLY A 42 0.58 2.15 15.72
N GLY A 43 -0.68 1.92 16.11
CA GLY A 43 -1.42 0.72 15.70
C GLY A 43 -1.74 0.68 14.21
N GLU A 44 -1.91 1.83 13.55
CA GLU A 44 -2.13 1.88 12.09
C GLU A 44 -0.82 1.60 11.33
N GLN A 45 0.31 2.11 11.84
CA GLN A 45 1.64 1.82 11.28
C GLN A 45 1.96 0.34 11.40
N ALA A 46 1.66 -0.28 12.54
CA ALA A 46 1.78 -1.73 12.71
C ALA A 46 0.91 -2.51 11.71
N GLN A 47 -0.34 -2.10 11.50
CA GLN A 47 -1.21 -2.72 10.49
C GLN A 47 -0.64 -2.57 9.08
N ALA A 48 -0.11 -1.39 8.70
CA ALA A 48 0.49 -1.18 7.39
C ALA A 48 1.71 -2.09 7.15
N VAL A 49 2.57 -2.26 8.16
CA VAL A 49 3.73 -3.18 8.11
C VAL A 49 3.27 -4.62 7.99
N ALA A 50 2.31 -5.05 8.80
CA ALA A 50 1.78 -6.41 8.75
C ALA A 50 1.15 -6.73 7.39
N ILE A 51 0.41 -5.79 6.80
CA ILE A 51 -0.14 -5.93 5.46
C ILE A 51 0.98 -6.03 4.41
N GLY A 52 2.04 -5.23 4.54
CA GLY A 52 3.21 -5.31 3.65
C GLY A 52 3.88 -6.68 3.69
N ARG A 53 4.05 -7.26 4.89
CA ARG A 53 4.57 -8.62 5.08
C ARG A 53 3.65 -9.66 4.48
N SER A 54 2.34 -9.56 4.73
CA SER A 54 1.34 -10.44 4.12
C SER A 54 1.40 -10.39 2.59
N LEU A 55 1.54 -9.19 2.02
CA LEU A 55 1.64 -9.00 0.58
C LEU A 55 2.91 -9.60 -0.03
N ALA A 56 4.03 -9.59 0.70
CA ALA A 56 5.25 -10.29 0.30
C ALA A 56 5.09 -11.81 0.37
N GLN A 57 4.40 -12.32 1.39
CA GLN A 57 4.20 -13.76 1.61
C GLN A 57 3.25 -14.39 0.60
N THR A 58 2.17 -13.69 0.26
CA THR A 58 1.14 -14.19 -0.65
C THR A 58 1.39 -13.79 -2.09
N ARG A 59 2.62 -13.41 -2.45
CA ARG A 59 2.96 -12.88 -3.78
C ARG A 59 2.55 -13.82 -4.92
N GLU A 60 2.76 -15.11 -4.75
CA GLU A 60 2.38 -16.15 -5.74
C GLU A 60 0.86 -16.38 -5.81
N GLU A 61 0.13 -16.07 -4.74
CA GLU A 61 -1.33 -16.20 -4.64
C GLU A 61 -2.06 -14.93 -5.15
N GLY A 62 -1.29 -13.86 -5.41
CA GLY A 62 -1.79 -12.56 -5.84
C GLY A 62 -2.22 -11.65 -4.68
N VAL A 63 -2.63 -10.43 -5.04
CA VAL A 63 -2.95 -9.36 -4.09
C VAL A 63 -4.22 -9.61 -3.26
N GLU A 64 -5.10 -10.51 -3.69
CA GLU A 64 -6.41 -10.76 -3.04
C GLU A 64 -6.30 -11.34 -1.63
N ALA A 65 -5.31 -12.20 -1.39
CA ALA A 65 -5.05 -12.74 -0.06
C ALA A 65 -4.65 -11.62 0.92
N ALA A 66 -3.76 -10.73 0.49
CA ALA A 66 -3.36 -9.56 1.27
C ALA A 66 -4.50 -8.54 1.45
N VAL A 67 -5.38 -8.37 0.46
CA VAL A 67 -6.61 -7.55 0.59
C VAL A 67 -7.54 -8.13 1.65
N THR A 68 -7.72 -9.45 1.65
CA THR A 68 -8.56 -10.15 2.64
C THR A 68 -7.98 -9.98 4.04
N TYR A 69 -6.66 -10.16 4.18
CA TYR A 69 -5.96 -9.90 5.43
C TYR A 69 -6.12 -8.46 5.90
N ALA A 70 -5.89 -7.48 5.01
CA ALA A 70 -6.04 -6.05 5.34
C ALA A 70 -7.45 -5.71 5.85
N ARG A 71 -8.50 -6.27 5.24
CA ARG A 71 -9.89 -6.06 5.67
C ARG A 71 -10.25 -6.69 7.02
N SER A 72 -9.45 -7.65 7.51
CA SER A 72 -9.64 -8.23 8.84
C SER A 72 -9.10 -7.36 9.98
N LEU A 73 -8.29 -6.35 9.65
CA LEU A 73 -7.66 -5.49 10.63
C LEU A 73 -8.58 -4.33 11.04
N PRO A 74 -8.71 -4.04 12.35
CA PRO A 74 -9.76 -3.16 12.87
C PRO A 74 -9.63 -1.69 12.47
N GLY A 75 -8.43 -1.22 12.10
CA GLY A 75 -8.20 0.17 11.71
C GLY A 75 -8.48 0.46 10.24
N VAL A 76 -8.57 -0.58 9.40
CA VAL A 76 -8.67 -0.44 7.94
C VAL A 76 -10.14 -0.26 7.54
N VAL A 77 -10.44 0.82 6.81
CA VAL A 77 -11.81 1.11 6.32
C VAL A 77 -11.96 0.92 4.82
N ASP A 78 -10.86 1.01 4.07
CA ASP A 78 -10.86 0.80 2.62
C ASP A 78 -9.51 0.25 2.15
N VAL A 79 -9.57 -0.60 1.12
CA VAL A 79 -8.40 -1.24 0.50
C VAL A 79 -8.60 -1.24 -1.00
N VAL A 80 -7.72 -0.55 -1.71
CA VAL A 80 -7.67 -0.55 -3.18
C VAL A 80 -6.42 -1.30 -3.62
N ALA A 81 -6.61 -2.38 -4.36
CA ALA A 81 -5.50 -3.14 -4.94
C ALA A 81 -5.08 -2.55 -6.29
N ASP A 82 -3.77 -2.48 -6.52
CA ASP A 82 -3.21 -2.31 -7.86
C ASP A 82 -2.45 -3.59 -8.21
N SER A 83 -3.15 -4.48 -8.91
CA SER A 83 -2.61 -5.78 -9.29
C SER A 83 -1.44 -5.67 -10.27
N ALA A 84 -1.37 -4.59 -11.06
CA ALA A 84 -0.27 -4.35 -11.98
C ALA A 84 0.97 -3.84 -11.25
N GLY A 85 0.78 -2.93 -10.28
CA GLY A 85 1.83 -2.38 -9.43
C GLY A 85 2.27 -3.28 -8.27
N ASN A 86 1.56 -4.38 -7.99
CA ASN A 86 1.77 -5.25 -6.83
C ASN A 86 1.81 -4.47 -5.50
N TRP A 87 0.93 -3.48 -5.33
CA TRP A 87 0.79 -2.73 -4.09
C TRP A 87 -0.68 -2.61 -3.68
N LEU A 88 -0.91 -2.11 -2.48
CA LEU A 88 -2.22 -1.74 -1.97
C LEU A 88 -2.25 -0.27 -1.58
N THR A 89 -3.39 0.39 -1.71
CA THR A 89 -3.67 1.66 -1.05
C THR A 89 -4.68 1.43 0.07
N LEU A 90 -4.28 1.73 1.30
CA LEU A 90 -5.08 1.61 2.50
C LEU A 90 -5.65 2.97 2.90
N SER A 91 -6.89 2.96 3.39
CA SER A 91 -7.44 4.07 4.16
C SER A 91 -7.80 3.58 5.56
N PHE A 92 -7.43 4.35 6.58
CA PHE A 92 -7.69 4.04 7.98
C PHE A 92 -8.79 4.92 8.59
N GLN A 93 -9.35 4.48 9.72
CA GLN A 93 -10.37 5.23 10.48
C GLN A 93 -9.91 6.64 10.89
N SER A 94 -8.61 6.84 11.15
CA SER A 94 -8.04 8.16 11.46
C SER A 94 -8.09 9.17 10.29
N GLY A 95 -8.37 8.69 9.07
CA GLY A 95 -8.20 9.44 7.84
C GLY A 95 -6.80 9.31 7.22
N TRP A 96 -5.87 8.59 7.86
CA TRP A 96 -4.58 8.30 7.27
C TRP A 96 -4.73 7.40 6.04
N ARG A 97 -4.02 7.75 4.95
CA ARG A 97 -4.00 6.99 3.70
C ARG A 97 -2.57 6.66 3.31
N THR A 98 -2.30 5.39 3.05
CA THR A 98 -0.95 4.94 2.69
C THR A 98 -0.96 3.89 1.59
N ALA A 99 0.03 3.99 0.70
CA ALA A 99 0.39 2.88 -0.16
C ALA A 99 1.21 1.88 0.67
N VAL A 100 1.04 0.60 0.40
CA VAL A 100 1.77 -0.50 1.02
C VAL A 100 2.30 -1.37 -0.09
N THR A 101 3.61 -1.49 -0.15
CA THR A 101 4.34 -2.39 -1.04
C THR A 101 4.67 -3.69 -0.31
N PRO A 102 5.06 -4.76 -1.03
CA PRO A 102 5.51 -5.99 -0.40
C PRO A 102 6.74 -5.71 0.46
N LEU A 103 6.69 -6.15 1.72
CA LEU A 103 7.80 -6.04 2.67
C LEU A 103 8.36 -7.45 2.94
N ALA A 104 9.47 -7.77 2.29
CA ALA A 104 10.15 -9.06 2.40
C ALA A 104 11.34 -8.98 3.38
N ASP A 105 11.08 -8.57 4.63
CA ASP A 105 12.09 -8.39 5.69
C ASP A 105 12.41 -9.68 6.48
N GLY A 106 11.83 -10.82 6.07
CA GLY A 106 12.03 -12.13 6.70
C GLY A 106 11.07 -12.43 7.86
N GLU A 107 10.27 -11.44 8.27
CA GLU A 107 9.32 -11.55 9.37
C GLU A 107 7.90 -11.90 8.87
N ILE A 108 7.08 -12.44 9.77
CA ILE A 108 5.67 -12.73 9.46
C ILE A 108 4.71 -11.63 9.87
N ALA A 109 3.61 -11.48 9.12
CA ALA A 109 2.61 -10.44 9.37
C ALA A 109 2.10 -10.46 10.82
N ALA A 110 1.85 -11.65 11.37
CA ALA A 110 1.35 -11.85 12.73
C ALA A 110 2.35 -11.42 13.83
N ASP A 111 3.65 -11.44 13.54
CA ASP A 111 4.71 -11.08 14.49
C ASP A 111 5.02 -9.59 14.48
N THR A 112 4.26 -8.80 13.71
CA THR A 112 4.45 -7.35 13.64
C THR A 112 4.24 -6.69 15.01
N PRO A 113 5.23 -5.94 15.53
CA PRO A 113 5.10 -5.26 16.81
C PRO A 113 3.90 -4.32 16.82
N ASN A 114 3.21 -4.22 17.96
CA ASN A 114 2.09 -3.29 18.17
C ASN A 114 0.88 -3.55 17.24
N LEU A 115 0.79 -4.73 16.60
CA LEU A 115 -0.37 -5.09 15.78
C LEU A 115 -1.60 -5.25 16.68
N PRO A 116 -2.67 -4.44 16.48
CA PRO A 116 -3.93 -4.65 17.19
C PRO A 116 -4.51 -6.02 16.82
N LYS A 117 -5.16 -6.67 17.78
CA LYS A 117 -5.82 -7.96 17.54
C LYS A 117 -6.82 -7.82 16.38
N ALA A 118 -6.72 -8.72 15.40
CA ALA A 118 -7.64 -8.77 14.28
C ALA A 118 -9.08 -8.92 14.77
N SER A 119 -9.99 -8.17 14.17
CA SER A 119 -11.43 -8.33 14.40
C SER A 119 -11.98 -9.37 13.42
N PRO A 120 -13.01 -10.15 13.80
CA PRO A 120 -13.70 -11.00 12.84
C PRO A 120 -14.18 -10.16 11.64
N PRO A 121 -14.07 -10.66 10.39
CA PRO A 121 -14.54 -9.92 9.23
C PRO A 121 -16.04 -9.60 9.35
N PRO A 122 -16.51 -8.45 8.85
CA PRO A 122 -17.93 -8.11 8.89
C PRO A 122 -18.74 -9.16 8.12
N ALA A 123 -19.82 -9.64 8.72
CA ALA A 123 -20.77 -10.52 8.05
C ALA A 123 -21.36 -9.77 6.83
N ARG A 124 -21.33 -10.39 5.66
CA ARG A 124 -21.91 -9.86 4.42
C ARG A 124 -23.42 -9.73 4.51
#